data_AF-A0AAV0CJC8-F1
#
_entry.id   AF-A0AAV0CJC8-F1
#
_cell.length_a   1.000
_cell.length_b   1.000
_cell.length_c   1.000
_cell.angle_alpha   90.00
_cell.angle_beta   90.00
_cell.angle_gamma   90.00
#
_symmetry.space_group_name_H-M   'P 1'
#
loop_
_entity.id
_entity.type
_entity.pdbx_description
1 polymer ?
#
loop_
_entity_poly.entity_id
_entity_poly.type
_entity_poly.pdbx_seq_one_letter_code
_entity_poly.pdbx_strand_id
1 'polypeptide(L)'
;MQLYHHPYSLDSQKVRLALEEKGIDYTSHHVNPITGKNLDAFFFRMNPRAKLPVFQNGSHIIYDTVEIIQYIERIVEKAASGGNDLNASNQEVVEWMRKIQVWDHKYFTLIHVPVKHRLHISKFLRRIIIARMAECPDLASSYHRKLREAYETE
;
A
#
# COMPACT_ATOMS: atom_id res chain seq x y z
N MET A 1 7.52 6.63 13.60
CA MET A 1 6.62 5.93 12.66
C MET A 1 7.34 5.75 11.33
N GLN A 2 7.07 4.67 10.60
CA GLN A 2 7.74 4.33 9.34
C GLN A 2 6.68 4.25 8.23
N LEU A 3 6.94 4.88 7.08
CA LEU A 3 6.06 4.81 5.91
C LEU A 3 6.85 4.29 4.71
N TYR A 4 6.44 3.13 4.18
CA TYR A 4 6.92 2.60 2.91
C TYR A 4 5.96 2.99 1.80
N HIS A 5 6.43 3.80 0.85
CA HIS A 5 5.56 4.43 -0.14
C HIS A 5 6.26 4.72 -1.46
N HIS A 6 5.46 5.12 -2.45
CA HIS A 6 5.97 5.57 -3.74
C HIS A 6 5.37 6.94 -4.10
N PRO A 7 6.16 7.90 -4.61
CA PRO A 7 5.68 9.23 -4.94
C PRO A 7 4.47 9.24 -5.89
N TYR A 8 4.43 8.31 -6.85
CA TYR A 8 3.38 8.21 -7.87
C TYR A 8 2.24 7.22 -7.51
N SER A 9 2.24 6.64 -6.32
CA SER A 9 1.10 5.84 -5.86
C SER A 9 0.04 6.78 -5.25
N LEU A 10 -1.19 6.77 -5.80
CA LEU A 10 -2.29 7.59 -5.27
C LEU A 10 -2.60 7.26 -3.82
N ASP A 11 -2.59 5.98 -3.44
CA ASP A 11 -2.82 5.57 -2.06
C ASP A 11 -1.68 6.01 -1.13
N SER A 12 -0.44 5.98 -1.61
CA SER A 12 0.70 6.56 -0.90
C SER A 12 0.57 8.06 -0.70
N GLN A 13 0.07 8.78 -1.71
CA GLN A 13 -0.18 10.22 -1.62
C GLN A 13 -1.25 10.54 -0.59
N LYS A 14 -2.37 9.79 -0.55
CA LYS A 14 -3.43 9.98 0.46
C LYS A 14 -2.88 9.87 1.88
N VAL A 15 -2.07 8.84 2.16
CA VAL A 15 -1.47 8.65 3.49
C VAL A 15 -0.47 9.74 3.83
N ARG A 16 0.37 10.16 2.87
CA ARG A 16 1.28 11.30 3.09
C ARG A 16 0.52 12.56 3.43
N LEU A 17 -0.50 12.91 2.64
CA LEU A 17 -1.34 14.08 2.92
C LEU A 17 -1.93 14.02 4.33
N ALA A 18 -2.48 12.86 4.74
CA ALA A 18 -3.00 12.69 6.09
C ALA A 18 -1.95 12.87 7.19
N LEU A 19 -0.70 12.43 6.97
CA LEU A 19 0.40 12.63 7.93
C LEU A 19 0.84 14.09 8.00
N GLU A 20 1.03 14.73 6.84
CA GLU A 20 1.47 16.14 6.75
C GLU A 20 0.41 17.09 7.32
N GLU A 21 -0.88 16.91 7.00
CA GLU A 21 -1.98 17.74 7.52
C GLU A 21 -2.10 17.68 9.04
N LYS A 22 -1.70 16.55 9.64
CA LYS A 22 -1.73 16.34 11.09
C LYS A 22 -0.38 16.65 11.76
N GLY A 23 0.63 17.06 10.99
CA GLY A 23 1.96 17.37 11.51
C GLY A 23 2.66 16.19 12.18
N ILE A 24 2.43 14.96 11.69
CA ILE A 24 3.03 13.76 12.26
C ILE A 24 4.35 13.45 11.57
N ASP A 25 5.44 13.44 12.33
CA ASP A 25 6.74 13.02 11.83
C ASP A 25 6.79 11.52 11.53
N TYR A 26 7.30 11.19 10.34
CA TYR A 26 7.52 9.81 9.92
C TYR A 26 8.83 9.67 9.15
N THR A 27 9.43 8.49 9.24
CA THR A 27 10.56 8.12 8.42
C THR A 27 10.05 7.57 7.08
N SER A 28 10.48 8.22 6.00
CA SER A 28 10.07 7.92 4.62
C SER A 28 10.96 6.84 4.00
N HIS A 29 10.35 5.75 3.52
CA HIS A 29 11.02 4.68 2.77
C HIS A 29 10.44 4.58 1.36
N HIS A 30 11.26 4.89 0.35
CA HIS A 30 10.84 4.83 -1.04
C HIS A 30 10.92 3.40 -1.57
N VAL A 31 9.78 2.85 -2.01
CA VAL A 31 9.68 1.52 -2.61
C VAL A 31 9.13 1.66 -4.02
N ASN A 32 9.90 1.28 -5.04
CA ASN A 32 9.48 1.41 -6.43
C ASN A 32 8.85 0.11 -6.97
N PRO A 33 7.52 0.08 -7.20
CA PRO A 33 6.83 -1.12 -7.66
C PRO A 33 7.12 -1.45 -9.13
N ILE A 34 7.54 -0.48 -9.95
CA ILE A 34 7.90 -0.71 -11.37
C ILE A 34 9.18 -1.55 -11.47
N THR A 35 10.11 -1.33 -10.54
CA THR A 35 11.33 -2.14 -10.41
C THR A 35 11.13 -3.46 -9.64
N GLY A 36 9.93 -3.69 -9.10
CA GLY A 36 9.60 -4.86 -8.29
C GLY A 36 10.16 -4.87 -6.87
N LYS A 37 10.60 -3.72 -6.32
CA LYS A 37 11.15 -3.64 -4.95
C LYS A 37 10.14 -4.01 -3.86
N ASN A 38 8.86 -3.81 -4.11
CA ASN A 38 7.75 -4.28 -3.26
C ASN A 38 7.58 -5.81 -3.26
N LEU A 39 8.29 -6.54 -4.13
CA LEU A 39 8.33 -8.00 -4.16
C LEU A 39 9.56 -8.56 -3.44
N ASP A 40 10.49 -7.71 -2.99
CA ASP A 40 11.63 -8.15 -2.20
C ASP A 40 11.15 -8.81 -0.89
N ALA A 41 11.83 -9.87 -0.47
CA ALA A 41 11.38 -10.71 0.65
C ALA A 41 11.10 -9.91 1.93
N PHE A 42 11.92 -8.90 2.23
CA PHE A 42 11.72 -8.01 3.38
C PHE A 42 10.35 -7.32 3.34
N PHE A 43 10.00 -6.69 2.20
CA PHE A 43 8.71 -6.01 2.04
C PHE A 43 7.56 -7.01 1.99
N PHE A 44 7.77 -8.14 1.31
CA PHE A 44 6.75 -9.15 1.11
C PHE A 44 6.34 -9.84 2.42
N ARG A 45 7.24 -9.95 3.40
CA ARG A 45 6.91 -10.39 4.77
C ARG A 45 5.99 -9.42 5.50
N MET A 46 6.15 -8.11 5.28
CA MET A 46 5.28 -7.10 5.88
C MET A 46 3.91 -7.05 5.20
N ASN A 47 3.89 -7.13 3.87
CA ASN A 47 2.66 -7.11 3.08
C ASN A 47 2.70 -8.14 1.95
N PRO A 48 2.09 -9.33 2.15
CA PRO A 48 2.03 -10.37 1.13
C PRO A 48 1.23 -9.97 -0.14
N ARG A 49 0.45 -8.88 -0.09
CA ARG A 49 -0.22 -8.34 -1.29
C ARG A 49 0.73 -7.55 -2.19
N ALA A 50 1.93 -7.23 -1.70
CA ALA A 50 2.92 -6.38 -2.36
C ALA A 50 2.35 -5.04 -2.84
N LYS A 51 1.43 -4.44 -2.06
CA LYS A 51 0.84 -3.14 -2.37
C LYS A 51 1.47 -2.05 -1.48
N LEU A 52 1.42 -0.82 -1.98
CA LEU A 52 1.83 0.37 -1.25
C LEU A 52 0.58 1.24 -1.00
N PRO A 53 0.55 2.00 0.10
CA PRO A 53 1.60 2.13 1.12
C PRO A 53 1.59 1.02 2.17
N VAL A 54 2.66 0.93 2.96
CA VAL A 54 2.71 0.18 4.22
C VAL A 54 3.13 1.14 5.32
N PHE A 55 2.34 1.22 6.38
CA PHE A 55 2.62 2.06 7.54
C PHE A 55 2.95 1.16 8.73
N GLN A 56 4.00 1.52 9.45
CA GLN A 56 4.46 0.78 10.62
C GLN A 56 4.67 1.71 11.81
N ASN A 57 4.04 1.39 12.93
CA ASN A 57 4.26 2.04 14.21
C ASN A 57 4.68 0.99 15.26
N GLY A 58 5.98 0.93 15.57
CA GLY A 58 6.54 -0.14 16.39
C GLY A 58 6.34 -1.51 15.75
N SER A 59 5.65 -2.41 16.46
CA SER A 59 5.28 -3.75 15.97
C SER A 59 3.99 -3.76 15.15
N HIS A 60 3.23 -2.67 15.13
CA HIS A 60 1.95 -2.61 14.42
C HIS A 60 2.17 -2.24 12.95
N ILE A 61 1.74 -3.10 12.03
CA ILE A 61 1.88 -2.92 10.58
C ILE A 61 0.48 -2.86 9.96
N ILE A 62 0.22 -1.81 9.19
CA ILE A 62 -1.05 -1.58 8.48
C ILE A 62 -0.72 -1.32 7.01
N TYR A 63 -1.47 -1.94 6.11
CA TYR A 63 -1.27 -1.81 4.66
C TYR A 63 -2.58 -1.54 3.89
N ASP A 64 -3.69 -1.33 4.59
CA ASP A 64 -4.94 -0.84 4.01
C ASP A 64 -5.00 0.68 4.15
N THR A 65 -5.11 1.39 3.03
CA THR A 65 -5.02 2.86 2.97
C THR A 65 -6.03 3.56 3.88
N VAL A 66 -7.28 3.07 3.92
CA VAL A 66 -8.34 3.68 4.72
C VAL A 66 -8.07 3.42 6.21
N GLU A 67 -7.66 2.20 6.55
CA GLU A 67 -7.29 1.84 7.92
C GLU A 67 -6.08 2.65 8.42
N ILE A 68 -5.08 2.92 7.56
CA ILE A 68 -3.94 3.78 7.91
C ILE A 68 -4.43 5.19 8.25
N ILE A 69 -5.28 5.78 7.42
CA ILE A 69 -5.81 7.13 7.66
C ILE A 69 -6.61 7.17 8.98
N GLN A 70 -7.48 6.20 9.21
CA GLN A 70 -8.23 6.09 10.47
C GLN A 70 -7.31 5.84 11.68
N TYR A 71 -6.19 5.15 11.50
CA TYR A 71 -5.19 4.95 12.54
C TYR A 71 -4.48 6.26 12.91
N ILE A 72 -4.11 7.05 11.91
CA ILE A 72 -3.52 8.40 12.08
C ILE A 72 -4.50 9.30 12.84
N GLU A 73 -5.77 9.33 12.45
CA GLU A 73 -6.82 10.10 13.15
C GLU A 73 -6.90 9.74 14.63
N ARG A 74 -6.98 8.44 14.95
CA ARG A 74 -7.05 7.95 16.34
C ARG A 74 -5.83 8.32 17.18
N ILE A 75 -4.63 8.36 16.59
CA ILE A 75 -3.42 8.78 17.32
C ILE A 75 -3.54 10.26 17.71
N VAL A 76 -3.96 11.11 16.78
CA VAL A 76 -4.09 12.55 17.01
C VAL A 76 -5.16 12.84 18.05
N GLU A 77 -6.32 12.18 17.94
CA GLU A 77 -7.41 12.29 18.91
C GLU A 77 -6.96 11.89 20.32
N LYS A 78 -6.24 10.76 20.43
CA LYS A 78 -5.71 10.31 21.72
C LYS A 78 -4.71 11.30 22.33
N ALA A 79 -3.90 11.94 21.49
CA ALA A 79 -2.96 12.97 21.93
C ALA A 79 -3.67 14.26 22.36
N ALA A 80 -4.76 14.64 21.68
CA ALA A 80 -5.50 15.87 21.95
C ALA A 80 -6.48 15.76 23.14
N SER A 81 -7.19 14.65 23.28
CA SER A 81 -8.30 14.53 24.23
C SER A 81 -7.93 14.02 25.63
N GLY A 82 -6.67 13.67 25.90
CA GLY A 82 -6.25 13.18 27.23
C GLY A 82 -7.04 11.97 27.76
N GLY A 83 -7.82 11.28 26.92
CA GLY A 83 -8.69 10.17 27.31
C GLY A 83 -10.20 10.42 27.35
N ASN A 84 -10.75 11.51 26.76
CA ASN A 84 -12.19 11.63 26.55
C ASN A 84 -12.57 11.44 25.07
N ASP A 85 -13.18 10.29 24.78
CA ASP A 85 -13.61 9.85 23.45
C ASP A 85 -14.73 10.72 22.90
N LEU A 86 -14.39 11.74 22.12
CA LEU A 86 -15.33 12.42 21.23
C LEU A 86 -14.61 12.79 19.94
N ASN A 87 -14.66 11.88 18.96
CA ASN A 87 -15.02 12.17 17.59
C ASN A 87 -15.15 10.84 16.84
N ALA A 88 -16.39 10.47 16.49
CA ALA A 88 -16.58 9.42 15.50
C ALA A 88 -16.03 9.94 14.18
N SER A 89 -14.93 9.35 13.70
CA SER A 89 -14.56 9.39 12.28
C SER A 89 -15.84 9.33 11.45
N ASN A 90 -16.11 10.36 10.66
CA ASN A 90 -17.40 10.53 10.01
C ASN A 90 -17.69 9.28 9.16
N GLN A 91 -18.59 8.42 9.64
CA GLN A 91 -18.80 7.08 9.07
C GLN A 91 -19.15 7.15 7.58
N GLU A 92 -19.84 8.21 7.18
CA GLU A 92 -20.17 8.50 5.80
C GLU A 92 -18.90 8.73 4.94
N VAL A 93 -17.93 9.48 5.45
CA VAL A 93 -16.64 9.72 4.76
C VAL A 93 -15.89 8.39 4.58
N VAL A 94 -15.84 7.58 5.63
CA VAL A 94 -15.20 6.25 5.57
C VAL A 94 -15.88 5.35 4.55
N GLU A 95 -17.21 5.36 4.50
CA GLU A 95 -17.98 4.59 3.51
C GLU A 95 -17.66 5.04 2.09
N TRP A 96 -17.62 6.35 1.82
CA TRP A 96 -17.23 6.89 0.52
C TRP A 96 -15.80 6.51 0.13
N MET A 97 -14.86 6.62 1.07
CA MET A 97 -13.47 6.18 0.84
C MET A 97 -13.41 4.71 0.44
N ARG A 98 -14.17 3.84 1.13
CA ARG A 98 -14.26 2.41 0.81
C ARG A 98 -14.85 2.17 -0.57
N LYS A 99 -15.92 2.87 -0.95
CA LYS A 99 -16.52 2.78 -2.30
C LYS A 99 -15.53 3.16 -3.40
N ILE A 100 -14.76 4.25 -3.21
CA ILE A 100 -13.74 4.70 -4.18
C ILE A 100 -12.61 3.67 -4.31
N GLN A 101 -12.22 3.00 -3.22
CA GLN A 101 -11.16 1.97 -3.24
C GLN A 101 -11.53 0.71 -4.04
N VAL A 102 -12.82 0.45 -4.27
CA VAL A 102 -13.28 -0.69 -5.08
C VAL A 102 -13.07 -0.43 -6.57
N TRP A 103 -12.95 0.82 -7.00
CA TRP A 103 -12.81 1.16 -8.41
C TRP A 103 -11.46 0.69 -8.95
N ASP A 104 -11.44 0.24 -10.21
CA ASP A 104 -10.17 -0.09 -10.87
C ASP A 104 -9.40 1.21 -11.14
N HIS A 105 -8.40 1.46 -10.30
CA HIS A 105 -7.52 2.62 -10.40
C HIS A 105 -6.78 2.70 -11.75
N LYS A 106 -6.64 1.60 -12.50
CA LYS A 106 -5.98 1.58 -13.81
C LYS A 106 -6.69 2.48 -14.82
N TYR A 107 -8.00 2.66 -14.71
CA TYR A 107 -8.75 3.58 -15.57
C TYR A 107 -8.28 5.03 -15.44
N PHE A 108 -7.85 5.45 -14.25
CA PHE A 108 -7.39 6.82 -14.02
C PHE A 108 -5.88 6.95 -14.14
N THR A 109 -5.15 5.91 -13.76
CA THR A 109 -3.68 5.96 -13.65
C THR A 109 -2.96 5.48 -14.90
N LEU A 110 -3.55 4.58 -15.69
CA LEU A 110 -2.83 3.86 -16.76
C LEU A 110 -3.54 3.88 -18.12
N ILE A 111 -4.71 4.51 -18.24
CA ILE A 111 -5.48 4.52 -19.50
C ILE A 111 -4.70 5.17 -20.66
N HIS A 112 -3.90 6.19 -20.36
CA HIS A 112 -3.06 6.89 -21.32
C HIS A 112 -1.77 6.13 -21.66
N VAL A 113 -1.45 5.05 -20.93
CA VAL A 113 -0.22 4.27 -21.13
C VAL A 113 -0.47 3.21 -22.20
N PRO A 114 0.32 3.21 -23.30
CA PRO A 114 0.17 2.21 -24.36
C PRO A 114 0.26 0.78 -23.82
N VAL A 115 -0.62 -0.10 -24.31
CA VAL A 115 -0.76 -1.51 -23.87
C VAL A 115 0.60 -2.24 -23.89
N LYS A 116 1.43 -2.00 -24.91
CA LYS A 116 2.75 -2.63 -25.05
C LYS A 116 3.66 -2.42 -23.83
N HIS A 117 3.63 -1.23 -23.22
CA HIS A 117 4.44 -0.94 -22.03
C HIS A 117 3.87 -1.60 -20.79
N ARG A 118 2.53 -1.62 -20.65
CA ARG A 118 1.85 -2.30 -19.54
C ARG A 118 2.16 -3.80 -19.54
N LEU A 119 2.07 -4.45 -20.71
CA LEU A 119 2.42 -5.87 -20.87
C LEU A 119 3.91 -6.14 -20.62
N HIS A 120 4.80 -5.24 -21.06
CA HIS A 120 6.23 -5.39 -20.80
C HIS A 120 6.54 -5.39 -19.29
N ILE A 121 6.02 -4.41 -18.55
CA ILE A 121 6.20 -4.34 -17.09
C ILE A 121 5.56 -5.54 -16.40
N SER A 122 4.36 -5.94 -16.82
CA SER A 122 3.67 -7.10 -16.27
C SER A 122 4.48 -8.41 -16.41
N LYS A 123 5.02 -8.68 -17.61
CA LYS A 123 5.94 -9.81 -17.87
C LYS A 123 7.21 -9.72 -17.02
N PHE A 124 7.79 -8.53 -16.89
CA PHE A 124 8.97 -8.29 -16.08
C PHE A 124 8.71 -8.61 -14.60
N LEU A 125 7.62 -8.12 -14.02
CA LEU A 125 7.25 -8.39 -12.64
C LEU A 125 6.97 -9.88 -12.38
N ARG A 126 6.34 -10.60 -13.31
CA ARG A 126 6.17 -12.06 -13.18
C ARG A 126 7.50 -12.80 -13.09
N ARG A 127 8.49 -12.40 -13.89
CA ARG A 127 9.84 -12.99 -13.81
C ARG A 127 10.48 -12.71 -12.45
N ILE A 128 10.30 -11.51 -11.91
CA ILE A 128 10.78 -11.19 -10.55
C ILE A 128 10.09 -12.07 -9.51
N ILE A 129 8.76 -12.25 -9.57
CA ILE A 129 8.04 -13.11 -8.62
C ILE A 129 8.61 -14.53 -8.64
N ILE A 130 8.86 -15.09 -9.83
CA ILE A 130 9.44 -16.43 -9.99
C ILE A 130 10.86 -16.49 -9.41
N ALA A 131 11.69 -15.49 -9.68
CA ALA A 131 13.05 -15.42 -9.13
C ALA A 131 13.04 -15.34 -7.60
N ARG A 132 12.23 -14.46 -7.02
CA ARG A 132 12.09 -14.31 -5.55
C ARG A 132 11.56 -15.55 -4.88
N MET A 133 10.65 -16.26 -5.54
CA MET A 133 10.14 -17.55 -5.06
C MET A 133 11.24 -18.62 -4.97
N ALA A 134 12.18 -18.65 -5.93
CA ALA A 134 13.31 -19.57 -5.90
C ALA A 134 14.35 -19.17 -4.83
N GLU A 135 14.57 -17.87 -4.63
CA GLU A 135 15.51 -17.33 -3.63
C GLU A 135 15.01 -17.47 -2.19
N CYS A 136 13.70 -17.43 -1.96
CA CYS A 136 13.08 -17.48 -0.64
C CYS A 136 12.00 -18.58 -0.56
N PRO A 137 12.41 -19.86 -0.39
CA PRO A 137 11.49 -20.99 -0.36
C PRO A 137 10.42 -20.91 0.73
N ASP A 138 10.71 -20.22 1.84
CA ASP A 138 9.79 -20.03 2.96
C ASP A 138 8.58 -19.12 2.60
N LEU A 139 8.75 -18.22 1.64
CA LEU A 139 7.69 -17.36 1.11
C LEU A 139 7.06 -17.90 -0.17
N ALA A 140 7.46 -19.10 -0.62
CA ALA A 140 7.10 -19.61 -1.94
C ALA A 140 5.59 -19.72 -2.15
N SER A 141 4.83 -20.13 -1.13
CA SER A 141 3.36 -20.21 -1.18
C SER A 141 2.71 -18.83 -1.44
N SER A 142 3.22 -17.79 -0.79
CA SER A 142 2.73 -16.42 -0.95
C SER A 142 3.10 -15.86 -2.33
N TYR A 143 4.31 -16.13 -2.82
CA TYR A 143 4.70 -15.77 -4.18
C TYR A 143 3.90 -16.51 -5.24
N HIS A 144 3.56 -17.79 -5.02
CA HIS A 144 2.69 -18.56 -5.91
C HIS A 144 1.30 -17.92 -6.05
N ARG A 145 0.70 -17.53 -4.93
CA ARG A 145 -0.59 -16.80 -4.94
C ARG A 145 -0.45 -15.48 -5.70
N LYS A 146 0.63 -14.73 -5.44
CA LYS A 146 0.85 -13.45 -6.12
C LYS A 146 1.05 -13.59 -7.62
N LEU A 147 1.73 -14.66 -8.04
CA LEU A 147 1.93 -14.97 -9.44
C LEU A 147 0.59 -15.27 -10.13
N ARG A 148 -0.30 -16.04 -9.48
CA ARG A 148 -1.64 -16.32 -9.98
C ARG A 148 -2.46 -15.05 -10.18
N GLU A 149 -2.51 -14.16 -9.18
CA GLU A 149 -3.18 -12.85 -9.30
C GLU A 149 -2.64 -12.03 -10.48
N ALA A 150 -1.33 -12.09 -10.73
CA ALA A 150 -0.70 -11.37 -11.83
C ALA A 150 -1.07 -11.92 -13.22
N TYR A 151 -1.54 -13.17 -13.32
CA TYR A 151 -2.07 -13.74 -14.56
C TYR A 151 -3.56 -13.45 -14.75
N GLU A 152 -4.33 -13.36 -13.67
CA GLU A 152 -5.78 -13.06 -13.71
C GLU A 152 -6.09 -11.60 -14.02
N THR A 153 -5.13 -10.69 -13.84
CA THR A 153 -5.32 -9.23 -13.95
C THR A 153 -4.75 -8.61 -15.23
N GLU A 154 -4.27 -9.44 -16.16
CA GLU A 154 -3.93 -9.07 -17.56
C GLU A 154 -5.15 -9.16 -18.49
#